data_AF-A0AA35J3S2-F1
#
_entry.id   AF-A0AA35J3S2-F1
#
_cell.length_a   1.000
_cell.length_b   1.000
_cell.length_c   1.000
_cell.angle_alpha   90.00
_cell.angle_beta   90.00
_cell.angle_gamma   90.00
#
_symmetry.space_group_name_H-M   'P 1'
#
loop_
_entity.id
_entity.type
_entity.pdbx_description
1 polymer ?
#
loop_
_entity_poly.entity_id
_entity_poly.type
_entity_poly.pdbx_seq_one_letter_code
_entity_poly.pdbx_strand_id
1 'polypeptide(L)'
;MLRFWISKKPIFRPSYYLYRNIVKNYCCKPITKMTETTTKETSTVQQSADNKRLSSAVADPAKQMKTKKPKLRKYKAKKVDPTSPMGVLEFEIDHLLKSQNLSRDQVLNDVNAILNDTSKVDGPITVQYHREVKNVKVLDITSNGNGLALIANPVKTEKKQVVVIPFGLPDDLVNIKVFKTHPFYVESDLLDVVEKSPMRRDDLIKDKYFGKSSGSQLEFLTYDDQLKLKRNTIVNAYKFFAPKLTSEKLLPHFGTTIASPLQFGYRTKITPHFDMPRRKAKELTERPPLGFGQKGRPQWRKDTLDVGGHASILDIDECVLATEVLNKGLTNERRKFEKEFKCYKKGATILLRENTTILDPTKPTLEQLTEEGSRDENGDISYVEVEDKEHNVKLAKTCVTNSRQIVTEYVDGYTFNFSAGEFFQNNNAILPVVTKYVRDNLQIPNKDGENEPRFLVDAYCGSGLFSICSSKGVDKVIGVEISADSVSFAEKNAKANDVENCRFIVGKAEKLFESIDTPNDRTSVILDPPRKGCDELFMKQLAAYNPAKIVYISCNVHSQARDVEYFLKETENGSSYKIESIRGFDFFPQTHHVESVCVMTRV
;
A
#
# COMPACT_ATOMS: atom_id res chain seq x y z
N MET A 1 37.75 -18.99 34.37
CA MET A 1 38.83 -19.58 33.52
C MET A 1 38.23 -19.91 32.14
N LEU A 2 39.07 -20.05 31.12
CA LEU A 2 38.85 -20.45 29.70
C LEU A 2 37.64 -21.38 29.37
N ARG A 3 37.11 -21.51 28.13
CA ARG A 3 37.11 -20.73 26.84
C ARG A 3 36.18 -21.45 25.82
N PHE A 4 35.60 -20.72 24.85
CA PHE A 4 35.14 -21.13 23.50
C PHE A 4 34.41 -22.47 23.22
N TRP A 5 33.24 -22.37 22.57
CA TRP A 5 33.16 -22.68 21.11
C TRP A 5 32.13 -21.79 20.39
N ILE A 6 32.22 -21.71 19.06
CA ILE A 6 31.72 -20.58 18.25
C ILE A 6 30.40 -20.88 17.54
N SER A 7 29.46 -19.92 17.62
CA SER A 7 28.18 -19.94 16.89
C SER A 7 28.37 -19.77 15.37
N LYS A 8 27.78 -20.69 14.58
CA LYS A 8 27.59 -20.52 13.14
C LYS A 8 26.39 -19.60 12.88
N LYS A 9 26.62 -18.45 12.24
CA LYS A 9 25.56 -17.57 11.73
C LYS A 9 24.73 -18.27 10.63
N PRO A 10 23.39 -18.34 10.74
CA PRO A 10 22.54 -18.53 9.56
C PRO A 10 22.35 -17.18 8.84
N ILE A 11 22.44 -17.20 7.51
CA ILE A 11 22.21 -16.02 6.68
C ILE A 11 20.72 -15.91 6.37
N PHE A 12 20.02 -15.02 7.07
CA PHE A 12 18.68 -14.55 6.68
C PHE A 12 18.71 -13.04 6.43
N ARG A 13 18.19 -12.62 5.28
CA ARG A 13 17.95 -11.20 4.94
C ARG A 13 16.43 -10.96 4.88
N PRO A 14 15.82 -10.31 5.88
CA PRO A 14 14.46 -9.80 5.77
C PRO A 14 14.45 -8.54 4.89
N SER A 15 13.53 -8.47 3.93
CA SER A 15 13.24 -7.26 3.17
C SER A 15 12.15 -6.46 3.88
N TYR A 16 12.54 -5.59 4.81
CA TYR A 16 11.65 -4.58 5.40
C TYR A 16 12.36 -3.24 5.49
N TYR A 17 11.79 -2.21 4.85
CA TYR A 17 12.14 -0.83 5.11
C TYR A 17 11.44 -0.41 6.41
N LEU A 18 12.18 -0.36 7.52
CA LEU A 18 11.73 0.29 8.76
C LEU A 18 12.52 1.57 9.01
N TYR A 19 11.82 2.55 9.58
CA TYR A 19 12.30 3.91 9.78
C TYR A 19 13.51 3.99 10.72
N ARG A 20 14.57 4.70 10.28
CA ARG A 20 15.53 5.37 11.16
C ARG A 20 16.02 6.66 10.51
N ASN A 21 15.30 7.76 10.77
CA ASN A 21 15.83 9.11 10.60
C ASN A 21 15.91 9.80 11.97
N ILE A 22 17.14 10.09 12.38
CA ILE A 22 17.44 11.01 13.47
C ILE A 22 17.62 12.38 12.80
N VAL A 23 16.62 13.25 12.90
CA VAL A 23 16.82 14.68 12.64
C VAL A 23 17.54 15.24 13.85
N LYS A 24 18.86 15.50 13.72
CA LYS A 24 19.58 16.40 14.63
C LYS A 24 19.55 17.79 14.00
N ASN A 25 18.85 18.71 14.67
CA ASN A 25 18.91 20.12 14.34
C ASN A 25 20.35 20.61 14.49
N TYR A 26 20.87 21.30 13.48
CA TYR A 26 22.12 22.04 13.56
C TYR A 26 21.87 23.49 13.13
N CYS A 27 21.50 24.33 14.09
CA CYS A 27 21.60 25.77 13.93
C CYS A 27 23.07 26.18 13.79
N CYS A 28 23.37 27.02 12.81
CA CYS A 28 24.71 27.57 12.64
C CYS A 28 25.00 28.67 13.68
N LYS A 29 26.13 28.54 14.39
CA LYS A 29 26.92 29.68 14.92
C LYS A 29 28.41 29.40 14.69
N PRO A 30 29.21 30.39 14.28
CA PRO A 30 30.63 30.18 13.96
C PRO A 30 31.52 30.27 15.22
N ILE A 31 32.54 29.42 15.30
CA ILE A 31 33.66 29.59 16.23
C ILE A 31 34.98 29.40 15.47
N THR A 32 35.86 30.37 15.61
CA THR A 32 37.18 30.47 14.97
C THR A 32 38.28 29.75 15.75
N LYS A 33 39.24 29.16 15.04
CA LYS A 33 40.65 28.82 15.38
C LYS A 33 41.03 27.51 14.68
N MET A 34 42.26 27.21 14.29
CA MET A 34 43.52 27.92 14.01
C MET A 34 44.41 26.82 13.39
N THR A 35 45.39 27.19 12.57
CA THR A 35 46.28 26.25 11.87
C THR A 35 47.38 25.68 12.77
N GLU A 36 47.77 24.43 12.55
CA GLU A 36 49.15 24.01 12.79
C GLU A 36 49.56 22.84 11.88
N THR A 37 50.75 22.96 11.28
CA THR A 37 51.39 22.01 10.37
C THR A 37 52.48 21.24 11.09
N THR A 38 52.71 19.97 10.72
CA THR A 38 54.05 19.36 10.89
C THR A 38 54.30 18.24 9.89
N THR A 39 55.50 18.26 9.32
CA THR A 39 56.07 17.29 8.38
C THR A 39 56.84 16.18 9.10
N LYS A 40 57.09 15.06 8.42
CA LYS A 40 58.32 14.25 8.61
C LYS A 40 58.55 13.30 7.44
N GLU A 41 59.80 13.18 7.02
CA GLU A 41 60.27 12.40 5.87
C GLU A 41 61.16 11.21 6.26
N THR A 42 61.21 10.23 5.35
CA THR A 42 62.34 9.32 5.00
C THR A 42 63.14 8.57 6.07
N SER A 43 63.33 7.27 5.81
CA SER A 43 64.68 6.74 5.50
C SER A 43 64.61 5.45 4.67
N THR A 44 65.68 5.19 3.90
CA THR A 44 65.85 4.10 2.92
C THR A 44 67.15 3.32 3.21
N VAL A 45 67.20 2.03 2.87
CA VAL A 45 68.46 1.27 2.73
C VAL A 45 68.39 0.38 1.48
N GLN A 46 69.53 0.26 0.78
CA GLN A 46 69.71 -0.42 -0.52
C GLN A 46 70.53 -1.71 -0.41
N GLN A 47 70.48 -2.55 -1.45
CA GLN A 47 71.56 -3.38 -2.04
C GLN A 47 71.01 -3.93 -3.38
N SER A 48 71.46 -3.51 -4.59
CA SER A 48 72.67 -3.91 -5.36
C SER A 48 72.76 -5.42 -5.69
N ALA A 49 73.32 -5.92 -6.80
CA ALA A 49 73.70 -5.46 -8.16
C ALA A 49 74.36 -6.68 -8.88
N ASP A 50 74.42 -6.90 -10.19
CA ASP A 50 73.72 -6.43 -11.42
C ASP A 50 74.00 -7.50 -12.54
N ASN A 51 73.30 -7.50 -13.69
CA ASN A 51 73.91 -7.78 -15.01
C ASN A 51 72.92 -7.74 -16.21
N LYS A 52 73.38 -7.17 -17.33
CA LYS A 52 72.68 -7.11 -18.62
C LYS A 52 72.84 -8.39 -19.46
N ARG A 53 71.81 -8.75 -20.23
CA ARG A 53 71.97 -9.29 -21.60
C ARG A 53 70.80 -8.86 -22.49
N LEU A 54 71.14 -8.50 -23.73
CA LEU A 54 70.22 -8.13 -24.82
C LEU A 54 70.29 -9.21 -25.92
N SER A 55 69.30 -9.20 -26.81
CA SER A 55 69.04 -10.19 -27.89
C SER A 55 68.54 -11.56 -27.38
N SER A 56 67.69 -12.29 -28.12
CA SER A 56 67.15 -12.09 -29.47
C SER A 56 65.70 -12.58 -29.56
N ALA A 57 64.98 -12.21 -30.63
CA ALA A 57 63.59 -12.61 -30.83
C ALA A 57 63.47 -14.06 -31.31
N VAL A 58 62.59 -14.84 -30.68
CA VAL A 58 61.96 -16.01 -31.28
C VAL A 58 60.46 -15.89 -31.02
N ALA A 59 59.67 -15.84 -32.09
CA ALA A 59 58.22 -15.82 -32.00
C ALA A 59 57.70 -17.25 -31.78
N ASP A 60 56.95 -17.47 -30.70
CA ASP A 60 56.35 -18.76 -30.38
C ASP A 60 54.84 -18.73 -30.70
N PRO A 61 54.39 -19.39 -31.77
CA PRO A 61 53.00 -19.29 -32.24
C PRO A 61 52.03 -20.15 -31.40
N ALA A 62 50.77 -19.71 -31.35
CA ALA A 62 49.61 -20.48 -30.88
C ALA A 62 49.45 -20.73 -29.36
N LYS A 63 49.55 -19.68 -28.53
CA LYS A 63 48.62 -19.58 -27.37
C LYS A 63 47.23 -19.16 -27.86
N GLN A 64 46.45 -20.12 -28.36
CA GLN A 64 45.02 -19.92 -28.60
C GLN A 64 44.34 -19.52 -27.29
N MET A 65 43.95 -18.25 -27.16
CA MET A 65 43.06 -17.82 -26.09
C MET A 65 41.71 -18.53 -26.27
N LYS A 66 41.47 -19.60 -25.51
CA LYS A 66 40.15 -20.24 -25.46
C LYS A 66 39.12 -19.19 -25.07
N THR A 67 38.33 -18.74 -26.05
CA THR A 67 37.26 -17.79 -25.87
C THR A 67 36.28 -18.36 -24.84
N LYS A 68 36.25 -17.77 -23.65
CA LYS A 68 35.33 -18.21 -22.59
C LYS A 68 33.91 -18.07 -23.12
N LYS A 69 33.22 -19.19 -23.35
CA LYS A 69 31.81 -19.20 -23.80
C LYS A 69 31.01 -18.21 -22.94
N PRO A 70 30.23 -17.29 -23.54
CA PRO A 70 29.51 -16.28 -22.78
C PRO A 70 28.58 -16.96 -21.78
N LYS A 71 28.62 -16.53 -20.51
CA LYS A 71 27.73 -17.07 -19.47
C LYS A 71 26.30 -16.59 -19.72
N LEU A 72 25.49 -17.45 -20.32
CA LEU A 72 24.07 -17.20 -20.54
C LEU A 72 23.38 -16.91 -19.21
N ARG A 73 22.61 -15.83 -19.20
CA ARG A 73 21.69 -15.44 -18.14
C ARG A 73 20.50 -16.39 -18.17
N LYS A 74 19.96 -16.71 -17.00
CA LYS A 74 18.70 -17.44 -16.87
C LYS A 74 17.73 -16.57 -16.09
N TYR A 75 16.47 -16.56 -16.49
CA TYR A 75 15.39 -16.00 -15.68
C TYR A 75 15.38 -16.70 -14.32
N LYS A 76 15.24 -15.91 -13.25
CA LYS A 76 15.08 -16.41 -11.88
C LYS A 76 13.73 -15.94 -11.37
N ALA A 77 12.76 -16.85 -11.33
CA ALA A 77 11.50 -16.60 -10.67
C ALA A 77 11.77 -16.18 -9.21
N LYS A 78 11.14 -15.10 -8.77
CA LYS A 78 11.11 -14.75 -7.34
C LYS A 78 9.96 -15.53 -6.71
N LYS A 79 10.09 -15.97 -5.46
CA LYS A 79 8.93 -16.43 -4.70
C LYS A 79 8.02 -15.22 -4.47
N VAL A 80 6.82 -15.27 -5.03
CA VAL A 80 5.78 -14.25 -4.87
C VAL A 80 4.84 -14.71 -3.76
N ASP A 81 4.33 -13.77 -2.97
CA ASP A 81 3.24 -14.04 -2.01
C ASP A 81 1.94 -14.17 -2.83
N PRO A 82 1.21 -15.31 -2.76
CA PRO A 82 -0.02 -15.51 -3.52
C PRO A 82 -1.05 -14.39 -3.33
N THR A 83 -1.10 -13.79 -2.14
CA THR A 83 -2.06 -12.73 -1.77
C THR A 83 -1.56 -11.32 -2.09
N SER A 84 -0.38 -11.18 -2.69
CA SER A 84 0.14 -9.90 -3.21
C SER A 84 -0.40 -9.61 -4.62
N PRO A 85 -0.39 -8.36 -5.11
CA PRO A 85 -0.88 -7.99 -6.45
C PRO A 85 -0.29 -8.82 -7.60
N MET A 86 0.94 -9.31 -7.47
CA MET A 86 1.58 -10.17 -8.47
C MET A 86 1.18 -11.64 -8.34
N GLY A 87 0.83 -12.11 -7.15
CA GLY A 87 0.31 -13.46 -6.94
C GLY A 87 -1.14 -13.58 -7.40
N VAL A 88 -1.97 -12.59 -7.06
CA VAL A 88 -3.37 -12.46 -7.51
C VAL A 88 -3.45 -12.44 -9.03
N LEU A 89 -2.55 -11.70 -9.70
CA LEU A 89 -2.46 -11.65 -11.16
C LEU A 89 -2.25 -13.04 -11.80
N GLU A 90 -1.58 -13.98 -11.14
CA GLU A 90 -1.45 -15.35 -11.69
C GLU A 90 -2.80 -16.08 -11.76
N PHE A 91 -3.66 -15.91 -10.75
CA PHE A 91 -5.02 -16.46 -10.75
C PHE A 91 -5.94 -15.75 -11.75
N GLU A 92 -5.78 -14.43 -11.93
CA GLU A 92 -6.52 -13.65 -12.93
C GLU A 92 -6.11 -14.04 -14.36
N ILE A 93 -4.82 -14.31 -14.59
CA ILE A 93 -4.32 -14.89 -15.84
C ILE A 93 -4.94 -16.27 -16.08
N ASP A 94 -4.92 -17.18 -15.10
CA ASP A 94 -5.53 -18.51 -15.26
C ASP A 94 -7.04 -18.45 -15.50
N HIS A 95 -7.73 -17.49 -14.87
CA HIS A 95 -9.14 -17.21 -15.12
C HIS A 95 -9.40 -16.80 -16.58
N LEU A 96 -8.63 -15.82 -17.08
CA LEU A 96 -8.71 -15.38 -18.47
C LEU A 96 -8.41 -16.54 -19.43
N LEU A 97 -7.32 -17.28 -19.22
CA LEU A 97 -6.94 -18.42 -20.07
C LEU A 97 -8.05 -19.47 -20.12
N LYS A 98 -8.66 -19.80 -18.97
CA LYS A 98 -9.80 -20.72 -18.91
C LYS A 98 -11.01 -20.19 -19.68
N SER A 99 -11.35 -18.90 -19.57
CA SER A 99 -12.46 -18.29 -20.33
C SER A 99 -12.23 -18.31 -21.85
N GLN A 100 -10.97 -18.37 -22.28
CA GLN A 100 -10.54 -18.36 -23.68
C GLN A 100 -10.15 -19.75 -24.21
N ASN A 101 -10.35 -20.82 -23.42
CA ASN A 101 -9.94 -22.19 -23.71
C ASN A 101 -8.44 -22.34 -24.07
N LEU A 102 -7.57 -21.69 -23.29
CA LEU A 102 -6.11 -21.72 -23.44
C LEU A 102 -5.39 -22.31 -22.23
N SER A 103 -4.19 -22.85 -22.44
CA SER A 103 -3.27 -23.28 -21.38
C SER A 103 -2.12 -22.30 -21.15
N ARG A 104 -1.44 -22.37 -19.99
CA ARG A 104 -0.24 -21.56 -19.70
C ARG A 104 0.87 -21.76 -20.74
N ASP A 105 1.01 -22.96 -21.33
CA ASP A 105 2.02 -23.23 -22.37
C ASP A 105 1.76 -22.46 -23.67
N GLN A 106 0.51 -22.15 -24.00
CA GLN A 106 0.14 -21.37 -25.18
C GLN A 106 0.41 -19.86 -25.03
N VAL A 107 0.75 -19.40 -23.82
CA VAL A 107 1.14 -18.00 -23.54
C VAL A 107 2.55 -17.84 -22.96
N LEU A 108 3.32 -18.94 -22.88
CA LEU A 108 4.68 -18.93 -22.33
C LEU A 108 5.67 -18.16 -23.24
N ASN A 109 6.19 -17.05 -22.74
CA ASN A 109 7.19 -16.20 -23.39
C ASN A 109 8.62 -16.71 -23.16
N ASP A 110 9.51 -16.59 -24.16
CA ASP A 110 10.92 -16.91 -23.99
C ASP A 110 11.72 -15.74 -23.39
N VAL A 111 11.56 -15.56 -22.09
CA VAL A 111 12.30 -14.54 -21.32
C VAL A 111 13.81 -14.81 -21.32
N ASN A 112 14.26 -16.05 -21.54
CA ASN A 112 15.69 -16.36 -21.60
C ASN A 112 16.31 -15.85 -22.91
N ALA A 113 15.60 -15.95 -24.03
CA ALA A 113 16.03 -15.36 -25.29
C ALA A 113 16.23 -13.83 -25.15
N ILE A 114 15.25 -13.13 -24.58
CA ILE A 114 15.30 -11.67 -24.34
C ILE A 114 16.45 -11.31 -23.37
N LEU A 115 16.66 -12.08 -22.30
CA LEU A 115 17.73 -11.83 -21.32
C LEU A 115 19.15 -12.02 -21.87
N ASN A 116 19.30 -12.74 -22.97
CA ASN A 116 20.58 -13.05 -23.64
C ASN A 116 20.72 -12.38 -25.01
N ASP A 117 19.80 -11.49 -25.35
CA ASP A 117 19.85 -10.74 -26.60
C ASP A 117 21.14 -9.90 -26.67
N THR A 118 21.74 -9.84 -27.86
CA THR A 118 23.10 -9.33 -28.05
C THR A 118 23.23 -7.85 -27.73
N SER A 119 22.13 -7.10 -27.87
CA SER A 119 21.97 -5.78 -27.25
C SER A 119 20.80 -5.79 -26.26
N LYS A 120 21.03 -5.23 -25.07
CA LYS A 120 20.02 -5.13 -23.99
C LYS A 120 18.98 -4.03 -24.23
N VAL A 121 19.30 -3.13 -25.14
CA VAL A 121 18.46 -2.05 -25.64
C VAL A 121 18.58 -2.19 -27.15
N ASP A 122 17.47 -2.43 -27.83
CA ASP A 122 17.40 -2.57 -29.30
C ASP A 122 18.06 -3.84 -29.89
N GLY A 123 18.16 -4.93 -29.11
CA GLY A 123 18.46 -6.25 -29.68
C GLY A 123 17.28 -6.81 -30.50
N PRO A 124 17.52 -7.64 -31.54
CA PRO A 124 16.48 -8.07 -32.48
C PRO A 124 15.31 -8.82 -31.82
N ILE A 125 15.55 -9.59 -30.75
CA ILE A 125 14.49 -10.31 -30.03
C ILE A 125 13.72 -9.32 -29.14
N THR A 126 14.45 -8.42 -28.49
CA THR A 126 13.91 -7.39 -27.61
C THR A 126 12.97 -6.44 -28.37
N VAL A 127 13.34 -6.03 -29.59
CA VAL A 127 12.51 -5.18 -30.46
C VAL A 127 11.23 -5.89 -30.92
N GLN A 128 11.29 -7.19 -31.23
CA GLN A 128 10.10 -7.97 -31.57
C GLN A 128 9.13 -8.12 -30.38
N TYR A 129 9.64 -8.31 -29.17
CA TYR A 129 8.80 -8.39 -27.97
C TYR A 129 8.27 -7.02 -27.53
N HIS A 130 9.10 -5.98 -27.54
CA HIS A 130 8.76 -4.64 -27.06
C HIS A 130 8.33 -3.74 -28.23
N ARG A 131 7.13 -4.05 -28.75
CA ARG A 131 6.53 -3.43 -29.94
C ARG A 131 5.23 -2.69 -29.63
N GLU A 132 4.80 -1.87 -30.56
CA GLU A 132 3.43 -1.34 -30.58
C GLU A 132 2.48 -2.37 -31.20
N VAL A 133 1.28 -2.50 -30.63
CA VAL A 133 0.23 -3.41 -31.10
C VAL A 133 -1.06 -2.60 -31.20
N LYS A 134 -1.68 -2.63 -32.38
CA LYS A 134 -2.90 -1.89 -32.68
C LYS A 134 -4.15 -2.74 -32.50
N ASN A 135 -5.28 -2.08 -32.24
CA ASN A 135 -6.62 -2.68 -32.19
C ASN A 135 -6.70 -3.91 -31.26
N VAL A 136 -6.10 -3.82 -30.07
CA VAL A 136 -6.15 -4.85 -29.04
C VAL A 136 -7.47 -4.71 -28.28
N LYS A 137 -8.34 -5.72 -28.36
CA LYS A 137 -9.57 -5.75 -27.56
C LYS A 137 -9.27 -6.16 -26.12
N VAL A 138 -9.70 -5.34 -25.16
CA VAL A 138 -9.62 -5.67 -23.73
C VAL A 138 -10.75 -6.64 -23.37
N LEU A 139 -10.41 -7.71 -22.64
CA LEU A 139 -11.29 -8.87 -22.40
C LEU A 139 -11.78 -8.97 -20.94
N ASP A 140 -10.95 -8.59 -19.98
CA ASP A 140 -11.25 -8.69 -18.54
C ASP A 140 -10.53 -7.55 -17.79
N ILE A 141 -10.81 -7.39 -16.49
CA ILE A 141 -10.18 -6.38 -15.62
C ILE A 141 -9.68 -7.00 -14.32
N THR A 142 -8.43 -6.71 -14.00
CA THR A 142 -7.78 -7.15 -12.74
C THR A 142 -8.35 -6.41 -11.53
N SER A 143 -8.25 -7.04 -10.36
CA SER A 143 -8.37 -6.45 -9.02
C SER A 143 -7.59 -5.15 -8.83
N ASN A 144 -6.52 -4.93 -9.61
CA ASN A 144 -5.67 -3.74 -9.59
C ASN A 144 -6.11 -2.61 -10.56
N GLY A 145 -7.30 -2.73 -11.18
CA GLY A 145 -7.82 -1.74 -12.13
C GLY A 145 -6.98 -1.63 -13.42
N ASN A 146 -6.44 -2.74 -13.90
CA ASN A 146 -5.81 -2.84 -15.22
C ASN A 146 -6.60 -3.81 -16.08
N GLY A 147 -6.80 -3.48 -17.35
CA GLY A 147 -7.36 -4.40 -18.34
C GLY A 147 -6.40 -5.56 -18.64
N LEU A 148 -6.98 -6.70 -18.98
CA LEU A 148 -6.29 -7.86 -19.54
C LEU A 148 -6.75 -8.08 -20.97
N ALA A 149 -5.80 -8.40 -21.86
CA ALA A 149 -6.10 -8.80 -23.24
C ALA A 149 -5.18 -9.93 -23.71
N LEU A 150 -5.48 -10.46 -24.89
CA LEU A 150 -4.65 -11.43 -25.59
C LEU A 150 -4.16 -10.82 -26.91
N ILE A 151 -2.85 -10.92 -27.15
CA ILE A 151 -2.20 -10.52 -28.41
C ILE A 151 -1.45 -11.72 -29.02
N ALA A 152 -1.17 -11.70 -30.32
CA ALA A 152 -0.31 -12.72 -30.95
C ALA A 152 1.12 -12.63 -30.40
N ASN A 153 1.79 -13.77 -30.20
CA ASN A 153 3.21 -13.79 -29.85
C ASN A 153 4.05 -13.45 -31.10
N PRO A 154 5.07 -12.56 -30.98
CA PRO A 154 5.78 -12.00 -32.14
C PRO A 154 6.78 -12.97 -32.78
N VAL A 155 7.18 -14.03 -32.08
CA VAL A 155 8.17 -15.01 -32.55
C VAL A 155 7.51 -16.35 -32.86
N LYS A 156 6.53 -16.74 -32.05
CA LYS A 156 5.79 -18.01 -32.13
C LYS A 156 4.35 -17.71 -32.47
N THR A 157 4.03 -17.52 -33.75
CA THR A 157 2.72 -17.04 -34.20
C THR A 157 1.56 -17.99 -33.86
N GLU A 158 1.86 -19.25 -33.54
CA GLU A 158 0.90 -20.23 -33.00
C GLU A 158 0.51 -19.96 -31.53
N LYS A 159 1.26 -19.10 -30.84
CA LYS A 159 1.07 -18.72 -29.43
C LYS A 159 0.50 -17.32 -29.28
N LYS A 160 -0.06 -17.07 -28.11
CA LYS A 160 -0.52 -15.74 -27.69
C LYS A 160 0.40 -15.16 -26.60
N GLN A 161 0.15 -13.93 -26.19
CA GLN A 161 0.69 -13.33 -24.96
C GLN A 161 -0.49 -12.72 -24.21
N VAL A 162 -0.57 -12.93 -22.90
CA VAL A 162 -1.45 -12.11 -22.05
C VAL A 162 -0.78 -10.75 -21.88
N VAL A 163 -1.53 -9.66 -22.03
CA VAL A 163 -1.03 -8.31 -21.82
C VAL A 163 -1.83 -7.59 -20.74
N VAL A 164 -1.11 -6.94 -19.82
CA VAL A 164 -1.66 -6.06 -18.79
C VAL A 164 -1.65 -4.63 -19.33
N ILE A 165 -2.83 -4.00 -19.33
CA ILE A 165 -3.08 -2.69 -19.92
C ILE A 165 -3.57 -1.74 -18.80
N PRO A 166 -2.69 -0.92 -18.22
CA PRO A 166 -3.09 0.15 -17.30
C PRO A 166 -4.16 1.04 -17.96
N PHE A 167 -5.20 1.38 -17.21
CA PHE A 167 -6.29 2.25 -17.67
C PHE A 167 -7.17 1.69 -18.79
N GLY A 168 -6.98 0.45 -19.25
CA GLY A 168 -7.91 -0.25 -20.15
C GLY A 168 -9.10 -0.86 -19.41
N LEU A 169 -10.29 -0.74 -19.98
CA LEU A 169 -11.55 -1.33 -19.50
C LEU A 169 -12.02 -2.45 -20.43
N PRO A 170 -12.76 -3.47 -19.94
CA PRO A 170 -13.36 -4.50 -20.79
C PRO A 170 -14.18 -3.90 -21.92
N ASP A 171 -14.08 -4.50 -23.10
CA ASP A 171 -14.66 -4.03 -24.37
C ASP A 171 -14.06 -2.74 -24.97
N ASP A 172 -13.06 -2.08 -24.36
CA ASP A 172 -12.26 -1.10 -25.10
C ASP A 172 -11.49 -1.78 -26.26
N LEU A 173 -11.38 -1.08 -27.39
CA LEU A 173 -10.42 -1.39 -28.46
C LEU A 173 -9.27 -0.38 -28.39
N VAL A 174 -8.04 -0.85 -28.09
CA VAL A 174 -6.92 0.03 -27.74
C VAL A 174 -5.67 -0.18 -28.59
N ASN A 175 -4.88 0.88 -28.71
CA ASN A 175 -3.49 0.81 -29.18
C ASN A 175 -2.57 0.81 -27.96
N ILE A 176 -1.59 -0.10 -27.93
CA ILE A 176 -0.69 -0.29 -26.79
C ILE A 176 0.78 -0.39 -27.21
N LYS A 177 1.68 -0.09 -26.29
CA LYS A 177 3.13 -0.33 -26.42
C LYS A 177 3.60 -1.34 -25.38
N VAL A 178 3.99 -2.54 -25.82
CA VAL A 178 4.63 -3.51 -24.93
C VAL A 178 6.04 -3.03 -24.62
N PHE A 179 6.41 -2.94 -23.34
CA PHE A 179 7.74 -2.46 -22.93
C PHE A 179 8.51 -3.45 -22.04
N LYS A 180 7.85 -4.52 -21.57
CA LYS A 180 8.47 -5.49 -20.64
C LYS A 180 7.77 -6.85 -20.68
N THR A 181 8.56 -7.91 -20.73
CA THR A 181 8.10 -9.30 -20.87
C THR A 181 8.38 -10.13 -19.61
N HIS A 182 7.37 -10.89 -19.17
CA HIS A 182 7.45 -11.91 -18.10
C HIS A 182 7.08 -13.28 -18.66
N PRO A 183 7.27 -14.39 -17.91
CA PRO A 183 7.01 -15.73 -18.43
C PRO A 183 5.59 -15.95 -18.98
N PHE A 184 4.55 -15.43 -18.30
CA PHE A 184 3.15 -15.68 -18.66
C PHE A 184 2.37 -14.43 -19.13
N TYR A 185 2.97 -13.24 -19.04
CA TYR A 185 2.33 -11.98 -19.46
C TYR A 185 3.35 -10.93 -19.89
N VAL A 186 2.88 -9.84 -20.47
CA VAL A 186 3.67 -8.64 -20.78
C VAL A 186 3.03 -7.39 -20.16
N GLU A 187 3.85 -6.42 -19.76
CA GLU A 187 3.41 -5.09 -19.35
C GLU A 187 3.39 -4.15 -20.56
N SER A 188 2.37 -3.30 -20.63
CA SER A 188 2.19 -2.34 -21.73
C SER A 188 1.79 -0.95 -21.25
N ASP A 189 2.04 0.04 -22.08
CA ASP A 189 1.50 1.39 -21.96
C ASP A 189 0.30 1.57 -22.90
N LEU A 190 -0.77 2.19 -22.39
CA LEU A 190 -1.96 2.52 -23.17
C LEU A 190 -1.69 3.78 -24.02
N LEU A 191 -1.63 3.63 -25.34
CA LEU A 191 -1.30 4.71 -26.28
C LEU A 191 -2.54 5.48 -26.76
N ASP A 192 -3.62 4.77 -27.07
CA ASP A 192 -4.86 5.37 -27.58
C ASP A 192 -6.05 4.44 -27.32
N VAL A 193 -7.25 5.01 -27.21
CA VAL A 193 -8.51 4.25 -27.13
C VAL A 193 -9.28 4.49 -28.43
N VAL A 194 -9.26 3.49 -29.32
CA VAL A 194 -9.83 3.56 -30.67
C VAL A 194 -11.35 3.47 -30.61
N GLU A 195 -11.86 2.51 -29.84
CA GLU A 195 -13.29 2.38 -29.53
C GLU A 195 -13.43 2.27 -28.01
N LYS A 196 -14.37 3.05 -27.45
CA LYS A 196 -14.58 3.15 -26.01
C LYS A 196 -15.60 2.10 -25.55
N SER A 197 -15.27 1.38 -24.48
CA SER A 197 -16.23 0.57 -23.73
C SER A 197 -17.46 1.42 -23.32
N PRO A 198 -18.68 0.87 -23.28
CA PRO A 198 -19.85 1.58 -22.73
C PRO A 198 -19.68 2.07 -21.29
N MET A 199 -18.77 1.45 -20.52
CA MET A 199 -18.43 1.87 -19.16
C MET A 199 -17.46 3.06 -19.11
N ARG A 200 -16.77 3.37 -20.22
CA ARG A 200 -15.76 4.44 -20.27
C ARG A 200 -16.39 5.82 -20.39
N ARG A 201 -16.22 6.62 -19.35
CA ARG A 201 -16.73 7.98 -19.20
C ARG A 201 -15.59 8.92 -18.85
N ASP A 202 -14.74 9.19 -19.85
CA ASP A 202 -13.57 10.08 -19.69
C ASP A 202 -13.97 11.53 -19.32
N ASP A 203 -15.23 11.91 -19.52
CA ASP A 203 -15.83 13.17 -19.08
C ASP A 203 -16.00 13.31 -17.56
N LEU A 204 -15.89 12.20 -16.80
CA LEU A 204 -15.93 12.20 -15.34
C LEU A 204 -14.56 12.47 -14.69
N ILE A 205 -13.48 12.47 -15.48
CA ILE A 205 -12.11 12.62 -14.98
C ILE A 205 -11.89 14.03 -14.44
N LYS A 206 -11.49 14.14 -13.17
CA LYS A 206 -11.21 15.43 -12.50
C LYS A 206 -9.72 15.68 -12.34
N ASP A 207 -8.93 14.65 -12.08
CA ASP A 207 -7.48 14.80 -11.93
C ASP A 207 -6.81 15.05 -13.29
N LYS A 208 -6.14 16.21 -13.41
CA LYS A 208 -5.28 16.53 -14.57
C LYS A 208 -4.09 15.57 -14.71
N TYR A 209 -3.68 14.91 -13.64
CA TYR A 209 -2.69 13.84 -13.62
C TYR A 209 -3.28 12.43 -13.83
N PHE A 210 -4.61 12.27 -13.90
CA PHE A 210 -5.25 10.98 -14.15
C PHE A 210 -4.78 10.38 -15.48
N GLY A 211 -4.72 9.05 -15.55
CA GLY A 211 -4.16 8.35 -16.69
C GLY A 211 -2.64 8.31 -16.70
N LYS A 212 -1.95 8.97 -15.76
CA LYS A 212 -0.51 8.84 -15.47
C LYS A 212 -0.22 8.57 -14.00
N SER A 213 -0.87 9.30 -13.10
CA SER A 213 -0.68 9.21 -11.65
C SER A 213 -0.95 7.80 -11.13
N SER A 214 -0.17 7.35 -10.15
CA SER A 214 -0.50 6.16 -9.36
C SER A 214 -1.52 6.44 -8.25
N GLY A 215 -2.05 7.66 -8.14
CA GLY A 215 -3.02 8.07 -7.11
C GLY A 215 -4.40 7.45 -7.33
N SER A 216 -5.04 7.78 -8.44
CA SER A 216 -6.34 7.27 -8.89
C SER A 216 -6.20 6.33 -10.09
N GLN A 217 -7.20 5.46 -10.31
CA GLN A 217 -7.22 4.48 -11.41
C GLN A 217 -8.57 4.35 -12.12
N LEU A 218 -9.67 4.82 -11.49
CA LEU A 218 -11.04 4.54 -11.92
C LEU A 218 -11.90 5.78 -12.22
N GLU A 219 -11.34 6.99 -12.30
CA GLU A 219 -12.13 8.23 -12.50
C GLU A 219 -12.94 8.24 -13.81
N PHE A 220 -12.57 7.45 -14.81
CA PHE A 220 -13.36 7.25 -16.03
C PHE A 220 -14.58 6.32 -15.87
N LEU A 221 -14.89 5.86 -14.65
CA LEU A 221 -16.05 5.01 -14.35
C LEU A 221 -17.08 5.81 -13.56
N THR A 222 -18.37 5.54 -13.82
CA THR A 222 -19.43 5.95 -12.88
C THR A 222 -19.16 5.34 -11.50
N TYR A 223 -19.53 6.04 -10.43
CA TYR A 223 -19.22 5.55 -9.08
C TYR A 223 -19.87 4.20 -8.77
N ASP A 224 -21.10 3.96 -9.27
CA ASP A 224 -21.76 2.65 -9.15
C ASP A 224 -20.96 1.53 -9.83
N ASP A 225 -20.33 1.80 -10.97
CA ASP A 225 -19.47 0.83 -11.64
C ASP A 225 -18.16 0.58 -10.89
N GLN A 226 -17.62 1.59 -10.19
CA GLN A 226 -16.51 1.40 -9.25
C GLN A 226 -16.93 0.47 -8.09
N LEU A 227 -18.11 0.68 -7.51
CA LEU A 227 -18.65 -0.14 -6.42
C LEU A 227 -18.92 -1.59 -6.86
N LYS A 228 -19.44 -1.79 -8.08
CA LYS A 228 -19.60 -3.12 -8.72
C LYS A 228 -18.24 -3.81 -8.93
N LEU A 229 -17.25 -3.09 -9.47
CA LEU A 229 -15.89 -3.62 -9.67
C LEU A 229 -15.28 -4.08 -8.34
N LYS A 230 -15.39 -3.25 -7.29
CA LYS A 230 -14.90 -3.55 -5.94
C LYS A 230 -15.60 -4.76 -5.32
N ARG A 231 -16.91 -4.93 -5.54
CA ARG A 231 -17.63 -6.16 -5.14
C ARG A 231 -17.09 -7.37 -5.87
N ASN A 232 -16.86 -7.27 -7.18
CA ASN A 232 -16.33 -8.36 -7.99
C ASN A 232 -14.91 -8.75 -7.57
N THR A 233 -14.07 -7.80 -7.13
CA THR A 233 -12.76 -8.08 -6.52
C THR A 233 -12.89 -8.97 -5.26
N ILE A 234 -13.88 -8.70 -4.39
CA ILE A 234 -14.16 -9.57 -3.22
C ILE A 234 -14.64 -10.96 -3.67
N VAL A 235 -15.61 -11.03 -4.59
CA VAL A 235 -16.14 -12.32 -5.10
C VAL A 235 -15.01 -13.17 -5.71
N ASN A 236 -14.16 -12.55 -6.54
CA ASN A 236 -13.01 -13.22 -7.15
C ASN A 236 -11.95 -13.62 -6.11
N ALA A 237 -11.76 -12.85 -5.03
CA ALA A 237 -10.87 -13.22 -3.95
C ALA A 237 -11.28 -14.55 -3.29
N TYR A 238 -12.55 -14.71 -2.93
CA TYR A 238 -13.05 -15.98 -2.38
C TYR A 238 -13.05 -17.11 -3.43
N LYS A 239 -13.37 -16.83 -4.69
CA LYS A 239 -13.27 -17.80 -5.78
C LYS A 239 -11.84 -18.35 -6.00
N PHE A 240 -10.82 -17.53 -5.81
CA PHE A 240 -9.41 -17.91 -6.06
C PHE A 240 -8.69 -18.43 -4.81
N PHE A 241 -8.99 -17.87 -3.62
CA PHE A 241 -8.29 -18.16 -2.37
C PHE A 241 -9.13 -18.94 -1.35
N ALA A 242 -10.43 -19.14 -1.61
CA ALA A 242 -11.33 -20.02 -0.85
C ALA A 242 -12.08 -21.04 -1.76
N PRO A 243 -11.36 -21.89 -2.50
CA PRO A 243 -11.96 -22.85 -3.44
C PRO A 243 -12.78 -23.97 -2.76
N LYS A 244 -12.42 -24.44 -1.56
CA LYS A 244 -13.22 -25.44 -0.81
C LYS A 244 -14.56 -24.82 -0.39
N LEU A 245 -14.53 -23.62 0.20
CA LEU A 245 -15.76 -22.90 0.59
C LEU A 245 -16.68 -22.63 -0.61
N THR A 246 -16.09 -22.31 -1.76
CA THR A 246 -16.81 -22.10 -3.03
C THR A 246 -17.45 -23.39 -3.54
N SER A 247 -16.70 -24.50 -3.59
CA SER A 247 -17.18 -25.78 -4.13
C SER A 247 -18.23 -26.45 -3.24
N GLU A 248 -18.10 -26.32 -1.93
CA GLU A 248 -19.05 -26.82 -0.93
C GLU A 248 -20.27 -25.89 -0.71
N LYS A 249 -20.32 -24.73 -1.38
CA LYS A 249 -21.38 -23.71 -1.26
C LYS A 249 -21.57 -23.17 0.17
N LEU A 250 -20.47 -23.02 0.91
CA LEU A 250 -20.44 -22.47 2.28
C LEU A 250 -20.36 -20.93 2.34
N LEU A 251 -20.23 -20.27 1.18
CA LEU A 251 -20.18 -18.82 1.07
C LEU A 251 -21.61 -18.22 1.02
N PRO A 252 -21.90 -17.14 1.76
CA PRO A 252 -23.17 -16.44 1.68
C PRO A 252 -23.26 -15.59 0.41
N HIS A 253 -24.41 -14.96 0.19
CA HIS A 253 -24.51 -13.92 -0.84
C HIS A 253 -23.62 -12.71 -0.48
N PHE A 254 -22.69 -12.37 -1.37
CA PHE A 254 -21.83 -11.19 -1.25
C PHE A 254 -22.66 -9.90 -1.34
N GLY A 255 -22.63 -9.09 -0.28
CA GLY A 255 -23.31 -7.80 -0.23
C GLY A 255 -22.83 -6.81 -1.31
N THR A 256 -23.58 -5.75 -1.52
CA THR A 256 -23.11 -4.59 -2.30
C THR A 256 -21.96 -3.89 -1.57
N THR A 257 -21.01 -3.33 -2.32
CA THR A 257 -19.99 -2.44 -1.74
C THR A 257 -20.67 -1.19 -1.21
N ILE A 258 -20.46 -0.87 0.06
CA ILE A 258 -20.96 0.35 0.67
C ILE A 258 -20.09 1.54 0.22
N ALA A 259 -20.76 2.57 -0.27
CA ALA A 259 -20.14 3.80 -0.73
C ALA A 259 -19.48 4.58 0.42
N SER A 260 -18.35 5.23 0.14
CA SER A 260 -17.94 6.41 0.92
C SER A 260 -18.94 7.55 0.70
N PRO A 261 -19.27 8.33 1.74
CA PRO A 261 -19.98 9.60 1.59
C PRO A 261 -19.23 10.64 0.75
N LEU A 262 -17.88 10.59 0.71
CA LEU A 262 -17.04 11.48 -0.07
C LEU A 262 -16.24 10.73 -1.14
N GLN A 263 -16.46 11.08 -2.41
CA GLN A 263 -15.78 10.48 -3.57
C GLN A 263 -14.43 11.14 -3.91
N PHE A 264 -14.21 12.37 -3.41
CA PHE A 264 -13.05 13.23 -3.63
C PHE A 264 -12.81 14.01 -2.33
N GLY A 265 -11.63 14.60 -2.16
CA GLY A 265 -11.32 15.42 -0.99
C GLY A 265 -11.38 14.72 0.36
N TYR A 266 -11.37 13.37 0.40
CA TYR A 266 -11.57 12.58 1.62
C TYR A 266 -10.28 12.22 2.35
N ARG A 267 -9.11 12.37 1.69
CA ARG A 267 -7.86 11.73 2.12
C ARG A 267 -7.08 12.60 3.11
N THR A 268 -7.05 12.18 4.38
CA THR A 268 -6.41 12.91 5.50
C THR A 268 -4.89 12.67 5.64
N LYS A 269 -4.26 11.89 4.74
CA LYS A 269 -2.79 11.72 4.66
C LYS A 269 -2.30 11.56 3.22
N ILE A 270 -1.39 12.42 2.81
CA ILE A 270 -0.61 12.28 1.56
C ILE A 270 0.89 12.37 1.84
N THR A 271 1.68 11.74 0.98
CA THR A 271 3.14 11.63 1.15
C THR A 271 3.87 11.87 -0.18
N PRO A 272 3.86 13.11 -0.71
CA PRO A 272 4.64 13.45 -1.90
C PRO A 272 6.13 13.23 -1.64
N HIS A 273 6.85 12.81 -2.66
CA HIS A 273 8.27 12.49 -2.58
C HIS A 273 9.01 12.92 -3.84
N PHE A 274 10.34 12.94 -3.75
CA PHE A 274 11.24 13.18 -4.88
C PHE A 274 12.47 12.27 -4.79
N ASP A 275 13.02 11.92 -5.94
CA ASP A 275 14.24 11.10 -6.07
C ASP A 275 15.48 11.98 -6.34
N MET A 276 16.67 11.48 -5.97
CA MET A 276 17.94 12.06 -6.44
C MET A 276 18.31 11.53 -7.83
N PRO A 277 18.92 12.35 -8.70
CA PRO A 277 19.46 11.90 -9.99
C PRO A 277 20.41 10.70 -9.86
N ARG A 278 20.20 9.66 -10.68
CA ARG A 278 20.89 8.35 -10.55
C ARG A 278 22.38 8.32 -10.94
N ARG A 279 23.06 9.45 -11.09
CA ARG A 279 24.50 9.52 -11.47
C ARG A 279 25.23 10.66 -10.76
N LYS A 280 26.14 10.32 -9.83
CA LYS A 280 27.26 11.12 -9.27
C LYS A 280 27.01 12.54 -8.73
N ALA A 281 25.87 13.17 -8.99
CA ALA A 281 25.45 14.43 -8.42
C ALA A 281 25.35 14.28 -6.89
N LYS A 282 26.23 14.98 -6.17
CA LYS A 282 26.18 15.07 -4.70
C LYS A 282 25.14 16.09 -4.22
N GLU A 283 24.67 16.93 -5.13
CA GLU A 283 23.86 18.13 -4.92
C GLU A 283 22.82 18.24 -6.05
N LEU A 284 21.69 18.87 -5.77
CA LEU A 284 20.66 19.17 -6.76
C LEU A 284 20.93 20.54 -7.38
N THR A 285 21.24 20.59 -8.68
CA THR A 285 21.41 21.85 -9.43
C THR A 285 20.06 22.45 -9.85
N GLU A 286 19.14 21.57 -10.25
CA GLU A 286 17.79 21.87 -10.72
C GLU A 286 16.74 21.26 -9.77
N ARG A 287 15.55 21.88 -9.72
CA ARG A 287 14.42 21.41 -8.91
C ARG A 287 13.93 20.05 -9.44
N PRO A 288 13.99 18.96 -8.64
CA PRO A 288 13.44 17.68 -9.07
C PRO A 288 11.89 17.66 -8.93
N PRO A 289 11.19 16.76 -9.65
CA PRO A 289 9.75 16.55 -9.47
C PRO A 289 9.40 16.14 -8.04
N LEU A 290 8.40 16.81 -7.45
CA LEU A 290 7.85 16.51 -6.13
C LEU A 290 6.39 16.10 -6.26
N GLY A 291 6.08 14.84 -5.93
CA GLY A 291 4.72 14.32 -6.04
C GLY A 291 4.63 12.80 -5.87
N PHE A 292 3.94 12.13 -6.79
CA PHE A 292 3.65 10.69 -6.70
C PHE A 292 4.23 9.91 -7.90
N GLY A 293 4.32 8.59 -7.76
CA GLY A 293 4.84 7.74 -8.82
C GLY A 293 3.94 7.70 -10.06
N GLN A 294 4.55 7.48 -11.24
CA GLN A 294 3.82 7.28 -12.49
C GLN A 294 3.50 5.81 -12.76
N LYS A 295 2.29 5.52 -13.21
CA LYS A 295 1.82 4.19 -13.66
C LYS A 295 2.09 4.03 -15.17
N GLY A 296 3.31 3.59 -15.52
CA GLY A 296 3.77 3.41 -16.91
C GLY A 296 4.21 4.71 -17.60
N ARG A 297 4.17 4.70 -18.93
CA ARG A 297 4.29 5.84 -19.86
C ARG A 297 3.10 5.94 -20.85
N PRO A 298 1.83 5.88 -20.36
CA PRO A 298 0.63 5.99 -21.19
C PRO A 298 0.54 7.33 -21.95
N GLN A 299 -0.12 7.31 -23.11
CA GLN A 299 -0.25 8.45 -24.02
C GLN A 299 -1.69 8.79 -24.45
N TRP A 300 -2.68 7.98 -24.03
CA TRP A 300 -4.08 8.09 -24.47
C TRP A 300 -4.78 9.42 -24.14
N ARG A 301 -4.37 10.12 -23.07
CA ARG A 301 -4.82 11.49 -22.76
C ARG A 301 -3.88 12.53 -23.36
N LYS A 302 -4.05 12.77 -24.66
CA LYS A 302 -3.22 13.67 -25.48
C LYS A 302 -3.04 15.06 -24.85
N ASP A 303 -4.12 15.65 -24.31
CA ASP A 303 -4.13 17.00 -23.72
C ASP A 303 -3.36 17.13 -22.39
N THR A 304 -2.99 16.00 -21.77
CA THR A 304 -2.28 15.97 -20.47
C THR A 304 -0.88 15.34 -20.58
N LEU A 305 -0.35 15.15 -21.79
CA LEU A 305 0.91 14.45 -22.07
C LEU A 305 2.14 15.05 -21.38
N ASP A 306 2.16 16.37 -21.14
CA ASP A 306 3.28 17.07 -20.50
C ASP A 306 3.03 17.39 -19.02
N VAL A 307 1.78 17.26 -18.56
CA VAL A 307 1.37 17.52 -17.17
C VAL A 307 2.12 16.61 -16.19
N GLY A 308 2.83 17.22 -15.23
CA GLY A 308 3.68 16.52 -14.26
C GLY A 308 5.02 16.00 -14.80
N GLY A 309 5.33 16.24 -16.08
CA GLY A 309 6.54 15.77 -16.75
C GLY A 309 6.55 14.25 -17.05
N HIS A 310 7.75 13.73 -17.34
CA HIS A 310 7.96 12.34 -17.79
C HIS A 310 8.95 11.54 -16.92
N ALA A 311 9.24 12.00 -15.69
CA ALA A 311 10.11 11.30 -14.75
C ALA A 311 9.41 10.07 -14.12
N SER A 312 10.07 9.33 -13.23
CA SER A 312 9.41 8.24 -12.47
C SER A 312 8.41 8.79 -11.45
N ILE A 313 8.65 10.01 -10.99
CA ILE A 313 7.79 10.81 -10.11
C ILE A 313 7.18 11.94 -10.95
N LEU A 314 5.88 12.15 -10.84
CA LEU A 314 5.20 13.31 -11.41
C LEU A 314 5.34 14.51 -10.47
N ASP A 315 5.64 15.70 -11.00
CA ASP A 315 5.57 16.93 -10.20
C ASP A 315 4.11 17.34 -10.05
N ILE A 316 3.59 17.25 -8.83
CA ILE A 316 2.16 17.38 -8.51
C ILE A 316 1.94 18.59 -7.60
N ASP A 317 1.08 19.51 -8.04
CA ASP A 317 0.71 20.74 -7.32
C ASP A 317 -0.58 20.59 -6.49
N GLU A 318 -1.48 19.69 -6.91
CA GLU A 318 -2.78 19.44 -6.31
C GLU A 318 -3.12 17.93 -6.34
N CYS A 319 -3.83 17.44 -5.32
CA CYS A 319 -4.37 16.10 -5.27
C CYS A 319 -5.87 16.14 -5.00
N VAL A 320 -6.71 15.85 -6.00
CA VAL A 320 -8.18 15.88 -5.90
C VAL A 320 -8.77 14.91 -4.88
N LEU A 321 -7.98 13.91 -4.44
CA LEU A 321 -8.38 12.97 -3.38
C LEU A 321 -8.07 13.50 -1.98
N ALA A 322 -7.13 14.44 -1.83
CA ALA A 322 -6.70 15.00 -0.55
C ALA A 322 -7.66 16.09 -0.06
N THR A 323 -7.85 16.20 1.26
CA THR A 323 -8.68 17.27 1.84
C THR A 323 -8.11 18.65 1.50
N GLU A 324 -8.95 19.69 1.48
CA GLU A 324 -8.55 21.05 1.10
C GLU A 324 -7.32 21.53 1.88
N VAL A 325 -7.28 21.25 3.19
CA VAL A 325 -6.17 21.66 4.05
C VAL A 325 -4.85 20.98 3.66
N LEU A 326 -4.87 19.74 3.15
CA LEU A 326 -3.66 19.09 2.65
C LEU A 326 -3.22 19.67 1.30
N ASN A 327 -4.13 20.17 0.47
CA ASN A 327 -3.77 20.89 -0.75
C ASN A 327 -3.18 22.28 -0.46
N LYS A 328 -3.70 23.01 0.55
CA LYS A 328 -3.03 24.20 1.12
C LYS A 328 -1.63 23.85 1.64
N GLY A 329 -1.54 22.76 2.41
CA GLY A 329 -0.27 22.21 2.89
C GLY A 329 0.71 21.87 1.76
N LEU A 330 0.24 21.27 0.67
CA LEU A 330 1.06 20.89 -0.50
C LEU A 330 1.60 22.13 -1.21
N THR A 331 0.77 23.15 -1.40
CA THR A 331 1.17 24.45 -1.94
C THR A 331 2.29 25.08 -1.10
N ASN A 332 2.14 25.06 0.23
CA ASN A 332 3.11 25.59 1.17
C ASN A 332 4.44 24.80 1.16
N GLU A 333 4.39 23.49 1.20
CA GLU A 333 5.59 22.64 1.16
C GLU A 333 6.29 22.72 -0.21
N ARG A 334 5.57 22.88 -1.33
CA ARG A 334 6.16 23.14 -2.65
C ARG A 334 6.90 24.47 -2.69
N ARG A 335 6.37 25.52 -2.05
CA ARG A 335 7.01 26.85 -1.93
C ARG A 335 8.26 26.84 -1.03
N LYS A 336 8.27 26.05 0.05
CA LYS A 336 9.48 25.78 0.84
C LYS A 336 10.51 25.00 0.03
N PHE A 337 10.06 23.93 -0.64
CA PHE A 337 10.91 23.07 -1.46
C PHE A 337 11.63 23.83 -2.57
N GLU A 338 10.98 24.81 -3.21
CA GLU A 338 11.61 25.67 -4.23
C GLU A 338 12.86 26.42 -3.71
N LYS A 339 12.85 26.80 -2.42
CA LYS A 339 13.98 27.48 -1.77
C LYS A 339 15.03 26.49 -1.25
N GLU A 340 14.59 25.32 -0.80
CA GLU A 340 15.39 24.39 0.00
C GLU A 340 15.88 23.13 -0.75
N PHE A 341 15.41 22.83 -1.96
CA PHE A 341 15.73 21.57 -2.64
C PHE A 341 17.25 21.31 -2.74
N LYS A 342 18.06 22.37 -2.92
CA LYS A 342 19.53 22.30 -2.98
C LYS A 342 20.19 21.80 -1.68
N CYS A 343 19.51 21.93 -0.54
CA CYS A 343 20.00 21.47 0.76
C CYS A 343 19.85 19.94 0.94
N TYR A 344 19.02 19.27 0.14
CA TYR A 344 18.78 17.84 0.25
C TYR A 344 19.92 17.00 -0.35
N LYS A 345 20.52 16.14 0.47
CA LYS A 345 21.60 15.21 0.08
C LYS A 345 21.08 13.83 -0.36
N LYS A 346 19.78 13.60 -0.24
CA LYS A 346 19.05 12.35 -0.54
C LYS A 346 17.62 12.70 -0.92
N GLY A 347 16.97 11.81 -1.68
CA GLY A 347 15.53 11.90 -1.93
C GLY A 347 14.77 11.77 -0.61
N ALA A 348 13.65 12.46 -0.51
CA ALA A 348 12.84 12.49 0.70
C ALA A 348 11.35 12.33 0.39
N THR A 349 10.61 11.94 1.41
CA THR A 349 9.15 11.89 1.42
C THR A 349 8.69 12.93 2.43
N ILE A 350 7.91 13.90 1.97
CA ILE A 350 7.29 14.92 2.83
C ILE A 350 5.98 14.34 3.33
N LEU A 351 5.74 14.36 4.63
CA LEU A 351 4.45 14.01 5.21
C LEU A 351 3.51 15.22 5.13
N LEU A 352 2.27 14.98 4.73
CA LEU A 352 1.16 15.90 4.97
C LEU A 352 0.03 15.10 5.62
N ARG A 353 -0.29 15.40 6.88
CA ARG A 353 -1.36 14.76 7.66
C ARG A 353 -2.31 15.83 8.18
N GLU A 354 -3.60 15.53 8.18
CA GLU A 354 -4.61 16.40 8.78
C GLU A 354 -4.55 16.32 10.30
N ASN A 355 -4.75 17.46 10.96
CA ASN A 355 -4.99 17.57 12.39
C ASN A 355 -6.30 18.33 12.61
N THR A 356 -7.08 17.91 13.60
CA THR A 356 -8.40 18.47 13.92
C THR A 356 -8.38 19.14 15.29
N THR A 357 -8.73 20.42 15.35
CA THR A 357 -9.05 21.12 16.60
C THR A 357 -10.57 21.25 16.69
N ILE A 358 -11.18 20.79 17.80
CA ILE A 358 -12.58 21.09 18.11
C ILE A 358 -12.63 22.52 18.66
N LEU A 359 -13.45 23.38 18.07
CA LEU A 359 -13.48 24.81 18.37
C LEU A 359 -14.53 25.16 19.42
N ASP A 360 -14.10 25.94 20.41
CA ASP A 360 -14.97 26.75 21.26
C ASP A 360 -15.56 27.90 20.42
N PRO A 361 -16.88 27.98 20.22
CA PRO A 361 -17.50 29.02 19.38
C PRO A 361 -17.43 30.43 19.99
N THR A 362 -17.00 30.56 21.26
CA THR A 362 -16.84 31.86 21.93
C THR A 362 -15.50 32.54 21.66
N LYS A 363 -14.54 31.84 21.04
CA LYS A 363 -13.17 32.32 20.80
C LYS A 363 -12.81 32.35 19.31
N PRO A 364 -11.97 33.28 18.85
CA PRO A 364 -11.45 33.27 17.49
C PRO A 364 -10.73 31.95 17.16
N THR A 365 -10.95 31.41 15.96
CA THR A 365 -10.35 30.14 15.52
C THR A 365 -8.82 30.15 15.62
N LEU A 366 -8.18 31.24 15.19
CA LEU A 366 -6.71 31.36 15.14
C LEU A 366 -6.05 31.28 16.54
N GLU A 367 -6.73 31.73 17.59
CA GLU A 367 -6.26 31.66 18.98
C GLU A 367 -6.32 30.23 19.57
N GLN A 368 -7.06 29.33 18.91
CA GLN A 368 -7.25 27.94 19.32
C GLN A 368 -6.37 26.96 18.53
N LEU A 369 -5.70 27.42 17.46
CA LEU A 369 -4.82 26.57 16.67
C LEU A 369 -3.49 26.34 17.39
N THR A 370 -2.95 25.13 17.27
CA THR A 370 -1.57 24.83 17.67
C THR A 370 -0.57 25.64 16.85
N GLU A 371 0.52 26.14 17.46
CA GLU A 371 1.60 26.82 16.72
C GLU A 371 2.22 25.94 15.61
N GLU A 372 2.12 24.62 15.78
CA GLU A 372 2.53 23.60 14.82
C GLU A 372 1.50 23.43 13.69
N GLY A 373 1.91 23.75 12.46
CA GLY A 373 1.10 23.59 11.25
C GLY A 373 1.84 24.10 10.01
N SER A 374 1.33 23.74 8.83
CA SER A 374 1.79 24.29 7.56
C SER A 374 1.40 25.76 7.46
N ARG A 375 2.33 26.60 7.00
CA ARG A 375 2.21 28.06 7.01
C ARG A 375 2.28 28.63 5.60
N ASP A 376 1.46 29.64 5.34
CA ASP A 376 1.31 30.32 4.06
C ASP A 376 2.51 31.24 3.72
N GLU A 377 2.34 32.15 2.76
CA GLU A 377 3.38 33.08 2.34
C GLU A 377 3.63 34.25 3.28
N ASN A 378 2.64 34.62 4.09
CA ASN A 378 2.75 35.62 5.15
C ASN A 378 3.37 35.02 6.43
N GLY A 379 3.28 33.70 6.57
CA GLY A 379 3.74 32.95 7.75
C GLY A 379 2.60 32.49 8.65
N ASP A 380 1.35 32.74 8.26
CA ASP A 380 0.15 32.38 9.01
C ASP A 380 -0.19 30.90 8.83
N ILE A 381 -0.78 30.28 9.84
CA ILE A 381 -1.13 28.86 9.79
C ILE A 381 -2.29 28.67 8.83
N SER A 382 -2.12 27.79 7.84
CA SER A 382 -3.18 27.44 6.89
C SER A 382 -4.17 26.47 7.52
N TYR A 383 -5.44 26.88 7.60
CA TYR A 383 -6.53 26.06 8.11
C TYR A 383 -7.76 26.04 7.17
N VAL A 384 -8.72 25.19 7.51
CA VAL A 384 -10.06 25.09 6.93
C VAL A 384 -11.04 24.84 8.07
N GLU A 385 -12.13 25.58 8.15
CA GLU A 385 -13.22 25.29 9.10
C GLU A 385 -14.24 24.32 8.50
N VAL A 386 -14.71 23.38 9.30
CA VAL A 386 -15.70 22.35 8.94
C VAL A 386 -16.72 22.25 10.07
N GLU A 387 -18.01 22.16 9.73
CA GLU A 387 -19.09 21.97 10.70
C GLU A 387 -19.52 20.49 10.71
N ASP A 388 -19.45 19.84 11.87
CA ASP A 388 -20.21 18.61 12.10
C ASP A 388 -21.60 18.99 12.63
N LYS A 389 -22.60 18.79 11.78
CA LYS A 389 -24.01 19.10 12.06
C LYS A 389 -24.71 18.04 12.90
N GLU A 390 -24.19 16.81 12.97
CA GLU A 390 -24.75 15.72 13.76
C GLU A 390 -24.40 15.89 15.23
N HIS A 391 -23.15 16.27 15.51
CA HIS A 391 -22.66 16.56 16.87
C HIS A 391 -22.73 18.04 17.27
N ASN A 392 -23.15 18.92 16.35
CA ASN A 392 -23.24 20.38 16.52
C ASN A 392 -21.92 21.01 17.00
N VAL A 393 -20.79 20.61 16.40
CA VAL A 393 -19.46 21.14 16.69
C VAL A 393 -18.81 21.78 15.47
N LYS A 394 -18.02 22.83 15.72
CA LYS A 394 -17.13 23.42 14.71
C LYS A 394 -15.73 22.82 14.86
N LEU A 395 -15.10 22.52 13.74
CA LEU A 395 -13.77 21.92 13.67
C LEU A 395 -12.87 22.81 12.83
N ALA A 396 -11.65 23.09 13.29
CA ALA A 396 -10.58 23.59 12.44
C ALA A 396 -9.69 22.43 12.02
N LYS A 397 -9.42 22.34 10.71
CA LYS A 397 -8.46 21.40 10.13
C LYS A 397 -7.17 22.15 9.83
N THR A 398 -6.03 21.63 10.29
CA THR A 398 -4.68 22.10 9.93
C THR A 398 -3.89 20.98 9.23
N CYS A 399 -2.91 21.33 8.39
CA CYS A 399 -2.01 20.35 7.79
C CYS A 399 -0.68 20.33 8.54
N VAL A 400 -0.26 19.17 9.04
CA VAL A 400 1.01 18.97 9.73
C VAL A 400 2.01 18.19 8.87
N THR A 401 3.30 18.47 9.07
CA THR A 401 4.39 17.83 8.30
C THR A 401 5.45 17.16 9.18
N ASN A 402 5.47 17.46 10.48
CA ASN A 402 6.31 16.78 11.46
C ASN A 402 5.74 15.38 11.76
N SER A 403 6.44 14.31 11.37
CA SER A 403 5.98 12.93 11.57
C SER A 403 5.96 12.45 13.03
N ARG A 404 6.29 13.29 14.00
CA ARG A 404 6.22 13.02 15.44
C ARG A 404 5.23 13.93 16.18
N GLN A 405 4.64 14.91 15.50
CA GLN A 405 3.59 15.74 16.07
C GLN A 405 2.41 14.83 16.45
N ILE A 406 1.86 15.02 17.66
CA ILE A 406 0.60 14.39 18.02
C ILE A 406 -0.50 15.13 17.26
N VAL A 407 -1.31 14.38 16.52
CA VAL A 407 -2.46 14.88 15.79
C VAL A 407 -3.74 14.26 16.31
N THR A 408 -4.82 14.99 16.11
CA THR A 408 -6.18 14.58 16.46
C THR A 408 -7.00 14.32 15.20
N GLU A 409 -7.65 13.17 15.13
CA GLU A 409 -8.77 12.90 14.23
C GLU A 409 -10.08 12.90 15.02
N TYR A 410 -11.16 13.35 14.39
CA TYR A 410 -12.49 13.38 14.96
C TYR A 410 -13.42 12.53 14.11
N VAL A 411 -14.11 11.57 14.73
CA VAL A 411 -14.88 10.50 14.06
C VAL A 411 -16.09 10.13 14.91
N ASP A 412 -17.31 10.34 14.41
CA ASP A 412 -18.56 9.88 15.06
C ASP A 412 -18.70 10.33 16.53
N GLY A 413 -18.37 11.60 16.82
CA GLY A 413 -18.34 12.14 18.18
C GLY A 413 -17.06 11.84 18.97
N TYR A 414 -16.23 10.88 18.52
CA TYR A 414 -15.02 10.44 19.21
C TYR A 414 -13.75 11.16 18.72
N THR A 415 -12.82 11.38 19.64
CA THR A 415 -11.54 12.06 19.43
C THR A 415 -10.37 11.07 19.55
N PHE A 416 -9.54 10.97 18.52
CA PHE A 416 -8.42 10.03 18.45
C PHE A 416 -7.09 10.76 18.27
N ASN A 417 -6.24 10.69 19.30
CA ASN A 417 -4.87 11.17 19.29
C ASN A 417 -3.92 10.07 18.82
N PHE A 418 -2.95 10.43 17.97
CA PHE A 418 -1.84 9.57 17.55
C PHE A 418 -0.70 10.41 16.97
N SER A 419 0.49 9.84 16.80
CA SER A 419 1.61 10.52 16.12
C SER A 419 1.37 10.59 14.61
N ALA A 420 1.54 11.75 13.96
CA ALA A 420 1.23 11.97 12.55
C ALA A 420 1.90 10.96 11.57
N GLY A 421 3.05 10.41 11.96
CA GLY A 421 3.76 9.36 11.23
C GLY A 421 3.04 8.01 11.20
N GLU A 422 2.29 7.69 12.26
CA GLU A 422 1.63 6.39 12.49
C GLU A 422 0.48 6.11 11.51
N PHE A 423 -0.07 4.90 11.63
CA PHE A 423 -1.30 4.52 10.93
C PHE A 423 -2.53 5.01 11.68
N PHE A 424 -3.39 5.71 10.95
CA PHE A 424 -4.81 5.89 11.25
C PHE A 424 -5.54 5.97 9.90
N GLN A 425 -6.80 5.59 9.89
CA GLN A 425 -7.59 5.52 8.66
C GLN A 425 -7.57 6.85 7.91
N ASN A 426 -7.46 6.78 6.58
CA ASN A 426 -7.20 7.96 5.74
C ASN A 426 -8.48 8.58 5.16
N ASN A 427 -9.64 7.96 5.35
CA ASN A 427 -10.94 8.45 4.92
C ASN A 427 -11.84 8.49 6.16
N ASN A 428 -11.95 9.64 6.81
CA ASN A 428 -12.76 9.78 8.02
C ASN A 428 -14.27 9.73 7.73
N ALA A 429 -14.71 10.21 6.56
CA ALA A 429 -16.11 10.27 6.17
C ALA A 429 -16.82 8.90 6.11
N ILE A 430 -16.12 7.81 5.76
CA ILE A 430 -16.73 6.46 5.76
C ILE A 430 -16.73 5.78 7.14
N LEU A 431 -15.92 6.25 8.10
CA LEU A 431 -15.73 5.57 9.38
C LEU A 431 -17.02 5.38 10.19
N PRO A 432 -17.91 6.38 10.36
CA PRO A 432 -19.16 6.19 11.10
C PRO A 432 -20.02 5.05 10.53
N VAL A 433 -20.04 4.90 9.20
CA VAL A 433 -20.79 3.82 8.51
C VAL A 433 -20.16 2.45 8.80
N VAL A 434 -18.83 2.36 8.83
CA VAL A 434 -18.08 1.11 9.03
C VAL A 434 -18.10 0.71 10.51
N THR A 435 -17.80 1.62 11.43
CA THR A 435 -17.83 1.36 12.88
C THR A 435 -19.23 0.97 13.33
N LYS A 436 -20.28 1.63 12.81
CA LYS A 436 -21.67 1.20 13.03
C LYS A 436 -21.89 -0.23 12.51
N TYR A 437 -21.52 -0.54 11.27
CA TYR A 437 -21.72 -1.89 10.72
C TYR A 437 -20.99 -2.97 11.55
N VAL A 438 -19.76 -2.69 11.97
CA VAL A 438 -18.98 -3.58 12.85
C VAL A 438 -19.70 -3.76 14.19
N ARG A 439 -20.05 -2.67 14.88
CA ARG A 439 -20.78 -2.69 16.17
C ARG A 439 -22.12 -3.44 16.09
N ASP A 440 -22.91 -3.21 15.05
CA ASP A 440 -24.18 -3.91 14.80
C ASP A 440 -23.95 -5.42 14.62
N ASN A 441 -22.86 -5.82 13.96
CA ASN A 441 -22.52 -7.23 13.72
C ASN A 441 -21.79 -7.91 14.89
N LEU A 442 -21.33 -7.19 15.91
CA LEU A 442 -20.73 -7.75 17.12
C LEU A 442 -21.75 -8.22 18.17
N GLN A 443 -23.04 -7.92 17.97
CA GLN A 443 -24.10 -8.27 18.92
C GLN A 443 -24.32 -9.79 18.99
N ILE A 444 -24.34 -10.33 20.20
CA ILE A 444 -24.66 -11.73 20.51
C ILE A 444 -26.10 -11.76 21.07
N PRO A 445 -27.04 -12.50 20.46
CA PRO A 445 -28.41 -12.59 20.97
C PRO A 445 -28.45 -13.16 22.39
N ASN A 446 -29.17 -12.50 23.30
CA ASN A 446 -29.43 -13.05 24.63
C ASN A 446 -30.30 -14.31 24.51
N LYS A 447 -29.79 -15.44 24.98
CA LYS A 447 -30.62 -16.59 25.33
C LYS A 447 -31.25 -16.28 26.69
N ASP A 448 -32.57 -16.29 26.73
CA ASP A 448 -33.41 -16.33 27.93
C ASP A 448 -33.11 -15.29 29.03
N GLY A 449 -33.41 -14.01 28.74
CA GLY A 449 -33.81 -13.03 29.76
C GLY A 449 -32.75 -12.46 30.72
N GLU A 450 -31.50 -12.91 30.67
CA GLU A 450 -30.48 -12.49 31.65
C GLU A 450 -29.64 -11.26 31.25
N ASN A 451 -29.30 -10.45 32.25
CA ASN A 451 -28.33 -9.35 32.20
C ASN A 451 -26.87 -9.87 32.24
N GLU A 452 -26.56 -10.91 31.47
CA GLU A 452 -25.21 -11.47 31.47
C GLU A 452 -24.21 -10.55 30.75
N PRO A 453 -22.99 -10.36 31.30
CA PRO A 453 -22.03 -9.46 30.70
C PRO A 453 -21.61 -9.93 29.29
N ARG A 454 -21.44 -8.97 28.40
CA ARG A 454 -20.98 -9.13 27.02
C ARG A 454 -19.58 -8.57 26.86
N PHE A 455 -18.77 -9.29 26.09
CA PHE A 455 -17.34 -9.04 26.00
C PHE A 455 -16.92 -8.79 24.55
N LEU A 456 -15.95 -7.90 24.38
CA LEU A 456 -15.35 -7.61 23.09
C LEU A 456 -13.84 -7.79 23.17
N VAL A 457 -13.27 -8.44 22.17
CA VAL A 457 -11.82 -8.54 21.99
C VAL A 457 -11.46 -7.93 20.65
N ASP A 458 -10.60 -6.92 20.64
CA ASP A 458 -10.18 -6.20 19.45
C ASP A 458 -8.70 -6.55 19.16
N ALA A 459 -8.48 -7.49 18.25
CA ALA A 459 -7.14 -7.90 17.86
C ALA A 459 -6.60 -6.98 16.75
N TYR A 460 -5.37 -6.51 16.94
CA TYR A 460 -4.72 -5.47 16.13
C TYR A 460 -5.38 -4.09 16.30
N CYS A 461 -5.78 -3.74 17.53
CA CYS A 461 -6.63 -2.57 17.83
C CYS A 461 -5.98 -1.20 17.50
N GLY A 462 -4.68 -1.13 17.22
CA GLY A 462 -3.97 0.11 16.91
C GLY A 462 -4.12 1.16 18.01
N SER A 463 -4.62 2.35 17.65
CA SER A 463 -4.92 3.46 18.58
C SER A 463 -6.33 3.39 19.20
N GLY A 464 -7.00 2.23 19.12
CA GLY A 464 -8.27 1.93 19.80
C GLY A 464 -9.54 2.26 19.01
N LEU A 465 -9.49 2.46 17.69
CA LEU A 465 -10.65 2.89 16.89
C LEU A 465 -11.88 2.00 17.09
N PHE A 466 -11.78 0.71 16.79
CA PHE A 466 -12.92 -0.19 16.88
C PHE A 466 -13.29 -0.48 18.34
N SER A 467 -12.30 -0.67 19.22
CA SER A 467 -12.49 -0.77 20.67
C SER A 467 -13.37 0.33 21.25
N ILE A 468 -13.07 1.61 20.93
CA ILE A 468 -13.74 2.79 21.48
C ILE A 468 -15.10 3.03 20.81
N CYS A 469 -15.20 2.91 19.47
CA CYS A 469 -16.48 3.09 18.78
C CYS A 469 -17.48 1.93 19.02
N SER A 470 -17.01 0.78 19.52
CA SER A 470 -17.82 -0.41 19.84
C SER A 470 -17.93 -0.69 21.35
N SER A 471 -17.46 0.22 22.21
CA SER A 471 -17.52 0.08 23.67
C SER A 471 -18.94 0.20 24.24
N LYS A 472 -19.83 0.90 23.53
CA LYS A 472 -21.25 1.03 23.87
C LYS A 472 -21.98 -0.30 23.62
N GLY A 473 -22.61 -0.84 24.65
CA GLY A 473 -23.40 -2.09 24.59
C GLY A 473 -22.61 -3.36 24.97
N VAL A 474 -21.40 -3.23 25.51
CA VAL A 474 -20.61 -4.33 26.08
C VAL A 474 -20.03 -3.92 27.43
N ASP A 475 -19.83 -4.88 28.33
CA ASP A 475 -19.40 -4.64 29.71
C ASP A 475 -17.87 -4.47 29.81
N LYS A 476 -17.11 -5.06 28.88
CA LYS A 476 -15.64 -5.05 28.89
C LYS A 476 -15.08 -5.27 27.49
N VAL A 477 -14.18 -4.38 27.08
CA VAL A 477 -13.42 -4.46 25.83
C VAL A 477 -11.95 -4.73 26.15
N ILE A 478 -11.33 -5.71 25.48
CA ILE A 478 -9.89 -5.97 25.54
C ILE A 478 -9.28 -5.72 24.16
N GLY A 479 -8.58 -4.61 23.98
CA GLY A 479 -7.82 -4.32 22.76
C GLY A 479 -6.36 -4.80 22.87
N VAL A 480 -5.85 -5.49 21.86
CA VAL A 480 -4.46 -6.01 21.86
C VAL A 480 -3.71 -5.61 20.59
N GLU A 481 -2.51 -5.05 20.82
CA GLU A 481 -1.66 -4.44 19.81
C GLU A 481 -0.18 -4.68 20.16
N ILE A 482 0.66 -4.91 19.14
CA ILE A 482 2.10 -5.20 19.33
C ILE A 482 2.92 -3.94 19.57
N SER A 483 2.44 -2.79 19.11
CA SER A 483 3.02 -1.46 19.31
C SER A 483 2.64 -0.86 20.67
N ALA A 484 3.63 -0.74 21.56
CA ALA A 484 3.45 -0.08 22.86
C ALA A 484 3.06 1.40 22.73
N ASP A 485 3.54 2.10 21.70
CA ASP A 485 3.17 3.49 21.43
C ASP A 485 1.68 3.59 21.06
N SER A 486 1.19 2.66 20.22
CA SER A 486 -0.21 2.59 19.80
C SER A 486 -1.13 2.25 20.97
N VAL A 487 -0.75 1.31 21.84
CA VAL A 487 -1.47 1.03 23.11
C VAL A 487 -1.52 2.26 24.01
N SER A 488 -0.41 3.00 24.17
CA SER A 488 -0.41 4.24 24.96
C SER A 488 -1.34 5.31 24.37
N PHE A 489 -1.50 5.36 23.04
CA PHE A 489 -2.51 6.21 22.41
C PHE A 489 -3.93 5.67 22.62
N ALA A 490 -4.15 4.36 22.54
CA ALA A 490 -5.45 3.75 22.79
C ALA A 490 -5.97 4.02 24.23
N GLU A 491 -5.11 3.90 25.24
CA GLU A 491 -5.42 4.27 26.64
C GLU A 491 -5.78 5.77 26.78
N LYS A 492 -4.99 6.65 26.15
CA LYS A 492 -5.27 8.10 26.14
C LYS A 492 -6.58 8.42 25.43
N ASN A 493 -6.88 7.72 24.34
CA ASN A 493 -8.09 7.91 23.55
C ASN A 493 -9.31 7.40 24.29
N ALA A 494 -9.26 6.24 24.96
CA ALA A 494 -10.37 5.79 25.80
C ALA A 494 -10.67 6.81 26.91
N LYS A 495 -9.63 7.31 27.59
CA LYS A 495 -9.78 8.39 28.58
C LYS A 495 -10.30 9.70 27.98
N ALA A 496 -9.86 10.09 26.79
CA ALA A 496 -10.29 11.33 26.13
C ALA A 496 -11.74 11.28 25.59
N ASN A 497 -12.38 10.11 25.63
CA ASN A 497 -13.76 9.88 25.21
C ASN A 497 -14.65 9.34 26.34
N ASP A 498 -14.18 9.44 27.59
CA ASP A 498 -14.88 8.94 28.79
C ASP A 498 -15.29 7.45 28.71
N VAL A 499 -14.45 6.62 28.07
CA VAL A 499 -14.67 5.17 27.91
C VAL A 499 -13.87 4.39 28.95
N GLU A 500 -14.54 3.99 30.03
CA GLU A 500 -13.92 3.30 31.18
C GLU A 500 -13.83 1.76 31.02
N ASN A 501 -14.67 1.16 30.17
CA ASN A 501 -14.75 -0.30 29.98
C ASN A 501 -13.72 -0.87 28.97
N CYS A 502 -12.82 -0.03 28.43
CA CYS A 502 -11.73 -0.46 27.56
C CYS A 502 -10.43 -0.71 28.34
N ARG A 503 -9.85 -1.91 28.17
CA ARG A 503 -8.48 -2.23 28.60
C ARG A 503 -7.63 -2.59 27.40
N PHE A 504 -6.40 -2.08 27.36
CA PHE A 504 -5.44 -2.38 26.30
C PHE A 504 -4.27 -3.22 26.82
N ILE A 505 -3.72 -4.08 25.96
CA ILE A 505 -2.59 -4.95 26.30
C ILE A 505 -1.55 -4.89 25.18
N VAL A 506 -0.30 -4.54 25.55
CA VAL A 506 0.84 -4.67 24.63
C VAL A 506 1.15 -6.15 24.47
N GLY A 507 0.89 -6.70 23.28
CA GLY A 507 0.94 -8.14 23.08
C GLY A 507 1.00 -8.55 21.62
N LYS A 508 1.57 -9.73 21.40
CA LYS A 508 1.36 -10.49 20.18
C LYS A 508 -0.06 -11.04 20.21
N ALA A 509 -0.80 -10.87 19.12
CA ALA A 509 -2.11 -11.49 18.98
C ALA A 509 -2.01 -13.01 19.14
N GLU A 510 -0.89 -13.62 18.73
CA GLU A 510 -0.56 -15.04 18.92
C GLU A 510 -0.29 -15.48 20.39
N LYS A 511 -0.63 -14.64 21.37
CA LYS A 511 -0.64 -14.94 22.81
C LYS A 511 -1.88 -14.40 23.53
N LEU A 512 -2.81 -13.83 22.78
CA LEU A 512 -4.02 -13.18 23.27
C LEU A 512 -4.82 -14.12 24.18
N PHE A 513 -5.22 -15.25 23.61
CA PHE A 513 -6.15 -16.19 24.22
C PHE A 513 -5.59 -16.99 25.41
N GLU A 514 -4.27 -16.91 25.66
CA GLU A 514 -3.63 -17.47 26.87
C GLU A 514 -3.90 -16.61 28.12
N SER A 515 -4.34 -15.35 27.95
CA SER A 515 -4.32 -14.33 29.01
C SER A 515 -5.59 -13.50 29.18
N ILE A 516 -6.60 -13.66 28.30
CA ILE A 516 -7.86 -12.94 28.43
C ILE A 516 -8.85 -13.66 29.34
N ASP A 517 -9.38 -12.90 30.28
CA ASP A 517 -10.43 -13.30 31.22
C ASP A 517 -11.79 -12.84 30.67
N THR A 518 -12.32 -13.60 29.71
CA THR A 518 -13.60 -13.35 29.02
C THR A 518 -14.23 -14.69 28.57
N PRO A 519 -15.48 -15.04 28.96
CA PRO A 519 -16.16 -16.27 28.54
C PRO A 519 -16.42 -16.32 27.02
N ASN A 520 -16.00 -17.39 26.34
CA ASN A 520 -16.02 -17.43 24.87
C ASN A 520 -17.44 -17.36 24.27
N ASP A 521 -18.44 -17.89 24.95
CA ASP A 521 -19.85 -17.89 24.57
C ASP A 521 -20.51 -16.51 24.62
N ARG A 522 -19.81 -15.53 25.21
CA ARG A 522 -20.27 -14.15 25.45
C ARG A 522 -19.31 -13.12 24.85
N THR A 523 -18.27 -13.59 24.16
CA THR A 523 -17.24 -12.75 23.52
C THR A 523 -17.44 -12.71 22.02
N SER A 524 -17.43 -11.49 21.49
CA SER A 524 -17.21 -11.21 20.07
C SER A 524 -15.76 -10.77 19.83
N VAL A 525 -15.18 -11.17 18.70
CA VAL A 525 -13.79 -10.83 18.34
C VAL A 525 -13.75 -9.99 17.06
N ILE A 526 -13.09 -8.84 17.08
CA ILE A 526 -12.72 -8.06 15.89
C ILE A 526 -11.31 -8.46 15.46
N LEU A 527 -11.11 -8.61 14.16
CA LEU A 527 -9.79 -8.75 13.54
C LEU A 527 -9.59 -7.62 12.53
N ASP A 528 -8.59 -6.75 12.69
CA ASP A 528 -8.12 -5.83 11.64
C ASP A 528 -6.61 -6.04 11.34
N PRO A 529 -6.21 -7.24 10.83
CA PRO A 529 -4.82 -7.58 10.62
C PRO A 529 -4.18 -6.76 9.48
N PRO A 530 -2.84 -6.63 9.47
CA PRO A 530 -2.12 -6.01 8.36
C PRO A 530 -2.38 -6.75 7.03
N ARG A 531 -2.06 -6.10 5.90
CA ARG A 531 -2.23 -6.60 4.51
C ARG A 531 -1.77 -8.04 4.18
N LYS A 532 -1.05 -8.71 5.07
CA LYS A 532 -0.67 -10.13 4.95
C LYS A 532 -1.75 -11.10 5.43
N GLY A 533 -2.78 -10.61 6.11
CA GLY A 533 -3.76 -11.41 6.86
C GLY A 533 -3.25 -11.82 8.24
N CYS A 534 -4.03 -12.66 8.91
CA CYS A 534 -3.63 -13.34 10.14
C CYS A 534 -2.58 -14.41 9.86
N ASP A 535 -1.79 -14.76 10.88
CA ASP A 535 -0.93 -15.93 10.82
C ASP A 535 -1.64 -17.20 11.31
N GLU A 536 -1.10 -18.36 10.93
CA GLU A 536 -1.67 -19.68 11.23
C GLU A 536 -1.75 -19.98 12.74
N LEU A 537 -0.84 -19.43 13.56
CA LEU A 537 -0.83 -19.67 15.00
C LEU A 537 -1.97 -18.89 15.67
N PHE A 538 -2.14 -17.62 15.30
CA PHE A 538 -3.28 -16.81 15.72
C PHE A 538 -4.62 -17.47 15.35
N MET A 539 -4.77 -17.93 14.10
CA MET A 539 -6.03 -18.55 13.67
C MET A 539 -6.36 -19.83 14.44
N LYS A 540 -5.36 -20.65 14.78
CA LYS A 540 -5.56 -21.82 15.65
C LYS A 540 -5.98 -21.44 17.07
N GLN A 541 -5.37 -20.41 17.65
CA GLN A 541 -5.74 -19.96 19.00
C GLN A 541 -7.12 -19.30 19.04
N LEU A 542 -7.50 -18.54 18.00
CA LEU A 542 -8.85 -18.00 17.85
C LEU A 542 -9.89 -19.12 17.80
N ALA A 543 -9.62 -20.17 17.05
CA ALA A 543 -10.51 -21.32 16.91
C ALA A 543 -10.57 -22.18 18.19
N ALA A 544 -9.44 -22.33 18.90
CA ALA A 544 -9.39 -22.98 20.21
C ALA A 544 -10.10 -22.16 21.31
N TYR A 545 -9.97 -20.83 21.31
CA TYR A 545 -10.74 -19.94 22.19
C TYR A 545 -12.24 -20.05 21.90
N ASN A 546 -12.60 -20.22 20.63
CA ASN A 546 -13.94 -20.53 20.15
C ASN A 546 -15.00 -19.46 20.51
N PRO A 547 -14.81 -18.17 20.16
CA PRO A 547 -15.74 -17.10 20.49
C PRO A 547 -17.13 -17.27 19.85
N ALA A 548 -18.17 -16.67 20.43
CA ALA A 548 -19.51 -16.71 19.86
C ALA A 548 -19.59 -16.07 18.47
N LYS A 549 -18.81 -15.00 18.23
CA LYS A 549 -18.83 -14.25 16.97
C LYS A 549 -17.46 -13.67 16.60
N ILE A 550 -17.17 -13.59 15.30
CA ILE A 550 -15.93 -13.04 14.74
C ILE A 550 -16.30 -12.06 13.61
N VAL A 551 -15.75 -10.85 13.67
CA VAL A 551 -15.87 -9.80 12.64
C VAL A 551 -14.47 -9.49 12.11
N TYR A 552 -14.15 -10.06 10.95
CA TYR A 552 -12.86 -9.87 10.28
C TYR A 552 -12.98 -8.73 9.27
N ILE A 553 -12.30 -7.62 9.56
CA ILE A 553 -12.10 -6.44 8.72
C ILE A 553 -10.78 -6.60 7.95
N SER A 554 -10.73 -6.28 6.66
CA SER A 554 -9.47 -6.37 5.92
C SER A 554 -9.36 -5.41 4.74
N CYS A 555 -8.20 -4.75 4.65
CA CYS A 555 -7.74 -4.02 3.46
C CYS A 555 -7.08 -4.92 2.39
N ASN A 556 -7.00 -6.24 2.60
CA ASN A 556 -6.61 -7.21 1.57
C ASN A 556 -7.57 -8.42 1.54
N VAL A 557 -8.59 -8.29 0.68
CA VAL A 557 -9.63 -9.29 0.48
C VAL A 557 -9.10 -10.69 0.11
N HIS A 558 -7.91 -10.79 -0.49
CA HIS A 558 -7.30 -12.05 -0.90
C HIS A 558 -6.67 -12.81 0.27
N SER A 559 -6.03 -12.11 1.21
CA SER A 559 -5.60 -12.73 2.46
C SER A 559 -6.78 -13.06 3.37
N GLN A 560 -7.82 -12.21 3.43
CA GLN A 560 -9.03 -12.55 4.18
C GLN A 560 -9.68 -13.84 3.66
N ALA A 561 -9.85 -14.00 2.34
CA ALA A 561 -10.41 -15.21 1.75
C ALA A 561 -9.58 -16.48 2.09
N ARG A 562 -8.25 -16.40 1.94
CA ARG A 562 -7.31 -17.47 2.34
C ARG A 562 -7.48 -17.84 3.82
N ASP A 563 -7.52 -16.84 4.69
CA ASP A 563 -7.56 -17.00 6.14
C ASP A 563 -8.90 -17.57 6.61
N VAL A 564 -10.01 -17.15 5.99
CA VAL A 564 -11.35 -17.67 6.28
C VAL A 564 -11.48 -19.13 5.83
N GLU A 565 -10.93 -19.52 4.67
CA GLU A 565 -10.88 -20.95 4.32
C GLU A 565 -10.01 -21.75 5.29
N TYR A 566 -8.81 -21.26 5.62
CA TYR A 566 -7.93 -21.91 6.59
C TYR A 566 -8.60 -22.11 7.96
N PHE A 567 -9.24 -21.06 8.48
CA PHE A 567 -9.97 -21.10 9.74
C PHE A 567 -11.07 -22.17 9.70
N LEU A 568 -11.98 -22.10 8.72
CA LEU A 568 -13.14 -22.99 8.65
C LEU A 568 -12.80 -24.46 8.30
N LYS A 569 -11.60 -24.73 7.75
CA LYS A 569 -11.24 -26.06 7.22
C LYS A 569 -10.05 -26.74 7.88
N GLU A 570 -9.09 -25.99 8.44
CA GLU A 570 -7.79 -26.51 8.89
C GLU A 570 -7.52 -26.25 10.39
N THR A 571 -8.46 -25.60 11.11
CA THR A 571 -8.35 -25.34 12.56
C THR A 571 -9.39 -26.09 13.39
N GLU A 572 -9.06 -26.38 14.64
CA GLU A 572 -9.95 -27.00 15.62
C GLU A 572 -11.14 -26.08 15.96
N ASN A 573 -12.37 -26.61 16.01
CA ASN A 573 -13.63 -25.87 16.11
C ASN A 573 -13.95 -24.88 14.97
N GLY A 574 -13.06 -24.68 13.99
CA GLY A 574 -13.33 -23.78 12.86
C GLY A 574 -14.54 -24.19 12.03
N SER A 575 -14.81 -25.49 11.91
CA SER A 575 -16.01 -26.04 11.26
C SER A 575 -17.31 -25.77 12.04
N SER A 576 -17.23 -25.33 13.29
CA SER A 576 -18.36 -24.91 14.12
C SER A 576 -18.80 -23.47 13.84
N TYR A 577 -18.33 -22.83 12.76
CA TYR A 577 -18.74 -21.49 12.34
C TYR A 577 -19.39 -21.51 10.96
N LYS A 578 -20.37 -20.63 10.78
CA LYS A 578 -20.89 -20.23 9.47
C LYS A 578 -20.47 -18.80 9.17
N ILE A 579 -20.28 -18.48 7.89
CA ILE A 579 -20.13 -17.11 7.42
C ILE A 579 -21.53 -16.52 7.25
N GLU A 580 -21.88 -15.52 8.06
CA GLU A 580 -23.18 -14.82 7.97
C GLU A 580 -23.22 -13.81 6.83
N SER A 581 -22.15 -13.04 6.66
CA SER A 581 -22.08 -12.02 5.61
C SER A 581 -20.65 -11.71 5.18
N ILE A 582 -20.50 -11.31 3.92
CA ILE A 582 -19.29 -10.71 3.37
C ILE A 582 -19.73 -9.44 2.64
N ARG A 583 -19.17 -8.28 3.03
CA ARG A 583 -19.54 -6.96 2.50
C ARG A 583 -18.33 -6.09 2.25
N GLY A 584 -18.31 -5.36 1.13
CA GLY A 584 -17.27 -4.39 0.80
C GLY A 584 -17.58 -2.99 1.33
N PHE A 585 -16.55 -2.21 1.61
CA PHE A 585 -16.62 -0.79 1.98
C PHE A 585 -15.59 -0.02 1.16
N ASP A 586 -16.02 1.08 0.55
CA ASP A 586 -15.13 1.90 -0.28
C ASP A 586 -14.38 2.97 0.52
N PHE A 587 -13.31 2.57 1.21
CA PHE A 587 -12.41 3.53 1.86
C PHE A 587 -11.63 4.42 0.89
N PHE A 588 -11.53 4.02 -0.39
CA PHE A 588 -10.67 4.69 -1.37
C PHE A 588 -11.35 4.84 -2.74
N PRO A 589 -12.40 5.69 -2.86
CA PRO A 589 -13.02 6.03 -4.13
C PRO A 589 -12.01 6.48 -5.19
N GLN A 590 -12.35 6.32 -6.47
CA GLN A 590 -11.46 6.55 -7.62
C GLN A 590 -10.23 5.61 -7.71
N THR A 591 -9.98 4.77 -6.69
CA THR A 591 -8.92 3.75 -6.69
C THR A 591 -9.51 2.34 -6.77
N HIS A 592 -8.69 1.36 -7.12
CA HIS A 592 -9.08 -0.05 -7.15
C HIS A 592 -9.20 -0.70 -5.75
N HIS A 593 -8.74 -0.03 -4.68
CA HIS A 593 -8.78 -0.60 -3.34
C HIS A 593 -10.21 -0.71 -2.79
N VAL A 594 -10.46 -1.78 -2.06
CA VAL A 594 -11.70 -2.08 -1.34
C VAL A 594 -11.34 -2.75 -0.02
N GLU A 595 -12.04 -2.39 1.04
CA GLU A 595 -11.96 -3.09 2.33
C GLU A 595 -13.16 -4.02 2.47
N SER A 596 -13.00 -5.18 3.12
CA SER A 596 -14.10 -6.14 3.31
C SER A 596 -14.27 -6.52 4.78
N VAL A 597 -15.53 -6.58 5.20
CA VAL A 597 -15.93 -7.15 6.49
C VAL A 597 -16.58 -8.51 6.24
N CYS A 598 -16.00 -9.55 6.85
CA CYS A 598 -16.51 -10.90 6.89
C CYS A 598 -16.99 -11.19 8.32
N VAL A 599 -18.25 -11.61 8.46
CA VAL A 599 -18.87 -11.90 9.75
C VAL A 599 -19.09 -13.40 9.85
N MET A 600 -18.55 -14.01 10.90
CA MET A 600 -18.68 -15.44 11.19
C MET A 600 -19.29 -15.65 12.58
N THR A 601 -20.24 -16.56 12.69
CA THR A 601 -20.93 -16.89 13.96
C THR A 601 -20.83 -18.38 14.24
N ARG A 602 -20.59 -18.72 15.50
CA ARG A 602 -20.58 -20.10 16.00
C ARG A 602 -22.00 -20.70 15.91
N VAL A 603 -22.14 -21.87 15.29
CA VAL A 603 -23.44 -22.56 15.09
C VAL A 603 -23.84 -23.47 16.25
#